data_AF-A0A7J2WRZ4-F1
#
_entry.id   AF-A0A7J2WRZ4-F1
#
_cell.length_a   1.000
_cell.length_b   1.000
_cell.length_c   1.000
_cell.angle_alpha   90.00
_cell.angle_beta   90.00
_cell.angle_gamma   90.00
#
_symmetry.space_group_name_H-M   'P 1'
#
loop_
_entity.id
_entity.type
_entity.pdbx_description
1 polymer ?
#
loop_
_entity_poly.entity_id
_entity_poly.type
_entity_poly.pdbx_seq_one_letter_code
_entity_poly.pdbx_strand_id
1 'polypeptide(L)'
;MLEGSSDLISVVKFMIDLVLKLASWFDQLFKAIIVPIINQIGIEGDAANAITFIIELIIFIVLIEKAAGLIKWVLLALLILLVIGALYPYLGA
;
A
#
# COMPACT_ATOMS: atom_id res chain seq x y z
N MET A 1 21.23 -0.76 33.66
CA MET A 1 21.12 -0.22 32.28
C MET A 1 20.26 -1.15 31.45
N LEU A 2 18.92 -1.02 31.53
CA LEU A 2 17.95 -1.80 30.75
C LEU A 2 16.74 -0.92 30.37
N GLU A 3 16.96 0.37 30.08
CA GLU A 3 15.87 1.28 29.68
C GLU A 3 15.61 1.27 28.16
N GLY A 4 16.58 0.84 27.34
CA GLY A 4 16.45 0.91 25.87
C GLY A 4 15.61 -0.19 25.20
N SER A 5 15.34 -1.32 25.86
CA SER A 5 14.57 -2.42 25.23
C SER A 5 13.05 -2.25 25.35
N SER A 6 12.58 -1.53 26.38
CA SER A 6 11.15 -1.24 26.60
C SER A 6 10.57 -0.33 25.50
N ASP A 7 11.33 0.68 25.06
CA ASP A 7 10.88 1.63 24.04
C ASP A 7 10.73 0.99 22.66
N LEU A 8 11.68 0.13 22.25
CA LEU A 8 11.59 -0.56 20.97
C LEU A 8 10.38 -1.51 20.92
N ILE A 9 10.10 -2.24 22.00
CA ILE A 9 8.93 -3.12 22.08
C ILE A 9 7.63 -2.31 22.02
N SER A 10 7.59 -1.14 22.65
CA SER A 10 6.44 -0.22 22.61
C SER A 10 6.20 0.30 21.18
N VAL A 11 7.26 0.74 20.50
CA VAL A 11 7.18 1.21 19.11
C VAL A 11 6.73 0.09 18.17
N VAL A 12 7.25 -1.13 18.34
CA VAL A 12 6.83 -2.28 17.54
C VAL A 12 5.35 -2.61 17.77
N LYS A 13 4.87 -2.59 19.01
CA LYS A 13 3.45 -2.78 19.32
C LYS A 13 2.58 -1.70 18.70
N PHE A 14 2.99 -0.43 18.78
CA PHE A 14 2.28 0.67 18.15
C PHE A 14 2.20 0.52 16.63
N MET A 15 3.29 0.10 15.98
CA MET A 15 3.34 -0.19 14.55
C MET A 15 2.40 -1.35 14.17
N ILE A 16 2.38 -2.42 14.96
CA ILE A 16 1.47 -3.55 14.76
C ILE A 16 0.01 -3.10 14.88
N ASP A 17 -0.33 -2.34 15.92
CA ASP A 17 -1.69 -1.80 16.12
C ASP A 17 -2.12 -0.88 14.98
N LEU A 18 -1.20 -0.04 14.47
CA LEU A 18 -1.44 0.79 13.31
C LEU A 18 -1.74 -0.05 12.06
N VAL A 19 -0.93 -1.07 11.80
CA VAL A 19 -1.11 -1.97 10.66
C VAL A 19 -2.43 -2.72 10.77
N LEU A 20 -2.80 -3.22 11.95
CA LEU A 20 -4.06 -3.93 12.18
C LEU A 20 -5.27 -3.02 12.00
N LYS A 21 -5.21 -1.78 12.50
CA LYS A 21 -6.28 -0.78 12.27
C LYS A 21 -6.40 -0.42 10.80
N LEU A 22 -5.28 -0.25 10.11
CA LEU A 22 -5.26 0.05 8.69
C LEU A 22 -5.86 -1.10 7.88
N ALA A 23 -5.50 -2.35 8.19
CA ALA A 23 -6.05 -3.54 7.56
C ALA A 23 -7.56 -3.68 7.79
N SER A 24 -8.04 -3.45 9.01
CA SER A 24 -9.47 -3.49 9.35
C SER A 24 -10.25 -2.39 8.62
N TRP A 25 -9.70 -1.18 8.56
CA TRP A 25 -10.30 -0.08 7.80
C TRP A 25 -10.37 -0.39 6.30
N PHE A 26 -9.33 -1.03 5.75
CA PHE A 26 -9.30 -1.45 4.35
C PHE A 26 -10.35 -2.53 4.07
N ASP A 27 -10.45 -3.57 4.92
CA ASP A 27 -11.47 -4.63 4.83
C ASP A 27 -12.90 -4.05 4.86
N GLN A 28 -13.17 -3.10 5.76
CA GLN A 28 -14.46 -2.43 5.85
C GLN A 28 -14.79 -1.62 4.59
N LEU A 29 -13.83 -0.88 4.06
CA LEU A 29 -14.01 -0.13 2.81
C LEU A 29 -14.30 -1.06 1.63
N PHE A 30 -13.55 -2.16 1.53
CA PHE A 30 -13.75 -3.14 0.47
C PHE A 30 -15.12 -3.79 0.56
N LYS A 31 -15.52 -4.29 1.73
CA LYS A 31 -16.85 -4.86 1.92
C LYS A 31 -17.95 -3.84 1.62
N ALA A 32 -17.78 -2.58 2.04
CA ALA A 32 -18.76 -1.52 1.78
C ALA A 32 -18.94 -1.22 0.28
N ILE A 33 -17.91 -1.44 -0.55
CA ILE A 33 -17.98 -1.23 -2.01
C ILE A 33 -18.43 -2.51 -2.72
N ILE A 34 -17.85 -3.66 -2.38
CA ILE A 34 -18.03 -4.93 -3.10
C ILE A 34 -19.37 -5.60 -2.77
N VAL A 35 -19.78 -5.63 -1.51
CA VAL A 35 -21.03 -6.28 -1.07
C VAL A 35 -22.25 -5.71 -1.80
N PRO A 36 -22.46 -4.37 -1.89
CA PRO A 36 -23.60 -3.85 -2.64
C PRO A 36 -23.52 -4.13 -4.14
N ILE A 37 -22.32 -4.19 -4.74
CA ILE A 37 -22.15 -4.55 -6.16
C ILE A 37 -22.58 -6.01 -6.39
N ILE A 38 -22.17 -6.93 -5.53
CA ILE A 38 -22.50 -8.35 -5.65
C ILE A 38 -23.98 -8.60 -5.40
N ASN A 39 -24.56 -7.92 -4.39
CA ASN A 39 -25.99 -7.97 -4.12
C ASN A 39 -26.82 -7.41 -5.30
N GLN A 40 -26.33 -6.41 -6.03
CA GLN A 40 -26.99 -5.89 -7.23
C GLN A 40 -26.95 -6.87 -8.42
N ILE A 41 -25.92 -7.72 -8.50
CA ILE A 41 -25.76 -8.72 -9.57
C ILE A 41 -26.60 -9.99 -9.26
N GLY A 42 -27.18 -10.09 -8.06
CA GLY A 42 -28.04 -11.21 -7.66
C GLY A 42 -27.28 -12.51 -7.40
N ILE A 43 -25.98 -12.42 -7.09
CA ILE A 43 -25.15 -13.58 -6.75
C ILE A 43 -25.15 -13.71 -5.23
N GLU A 44 -25.72 -14.80 -4.72
CA GLU A 44 -25.83 -15.09 -3.29
C GLU A 44 -25.08 -16.38 -2.92
N GLY A 45 -24.69 -16.52 -1.66
CA GLY A 45 -24.02 -17.72 -1.13
C GLY A 45 -22.52 -17.82 -1.41
N ASP A 46 -21.97 -19.04 -1.45
CA ASP A 46 -20.52 -19.28 -1.56
C ASP A 46 -19.88 -18.68 -2.82
N ALA A 47 -20.64 -18.54 -3.90
CA ALA A 47 -20.21 -17.90 -5.14
C ALA A 47 -19.93 -16.40 -4.95
N ALA A 48 -20.75 -15.70 -4.15
CA ALA A 48 -20.55 -14.28 -3.82
C ALA A 48 -19.24 -14.07 -3.06
N ASN A 49 -18.95 -14.96 -2.12
CA ASN A 49 -17.75 -14.88 -1.29
C ASN A 49 -16.48 -15.14 -2.13
N ALA A 50 -16.53 -16.13 -3.04
CA ALA A 50 -15.45 -16.40 -3.97
C ALA A 50 -15.20 -15.21 -4.93
N ILE A 51 -16.27 -14.59 -5.46
CA ILE A 51 -16.16 -13.42 -6.34
C ILE A 51 -15.61 -12.21 -5.58
N THR A 52 -16.06 -11.98 -4.35
CA THR A 52 -15.51 -10.92 -3.47
C THR A 52 -14.00 -11.08 -3.33
N PHE A 53 -13.54 -12.28 -2.98
CA PHE A 53 -12.11 -12.57 -2.81
C PHE A 53 -11.32 -12.40 -4.12
N ILE A 54 -11.88 -12.83 -5.26
CA ILE A 54 -11.23 -12.65 -6.56
C ILE A 54 -11.10 -11.16 -6.90
N ILE A 55 -12.14 -10.36 -6.66
CA ILE A 55 -12.08 -8.92 -6.91
C ILE A 55 -11.10 -8.23 -5.96
N GLU A 56 -11.08 -8.58 -4.68
CA GLU A 56 -10.08 -8.12 -3.72
C GLU A 56 -8.66 -8.42 -4.20
N LEU A 57 -8.40 -9.64 -4.64
CA LEU A 57 -7.09 -10.06 -5.16
C LEU A 57 -6.69 -9.27 -6.40
N ILE A 58 -7.61 -9.06 -7.36
CA ILE A 58 -7.36 -8.27 -8.57
C ILE A 58 -7.01 -6.83 -8.20
N ILE A 59 -7.76 -6.20 -7.30
CA ILE A 59 -7.49 -4.82 -6.89
C ILE A 59 -6.14 -4.74 -6.15
N PHE A 60 -5.83 -5.72 -5.30
CA PHE A 60 -4.54 -5.77 -4.60
C PHE A 60 -3.36 -5.87 -5.57
N ILE A 61 -3.47 -6.72 -6.60
CA ILE A 61 -2.45 -6.84 -7.66
C ILE A 61 -2.29 -5.52 -8.42
N VAL A 62 -3.40 -4.87 -8.82
CA VAL A 62 -3.38 -3.59 -9.54
C VAL A 62 -2.73 -2.48 -8.70
N LEU A 63 -3.01 -2.43 -7.39
CA LEU A 63 -2.40 -1.47 -6.49
C LEU A 63 -0.88 -1.69 -6.36
N ILE A 64 -0.43 -2.93 -6.28
CA ILE A 64 1.01 -3.27 -6.26
C ILE A 64 1.69 -2.85 -7.56
N GLU A 65 1.08 -3.14 -8.71
CA GLU A 65 1.63 -2.76 -10.02
C GLU A 65 1.75 -1.24 -10.15
N LYS A 66 0.74 -0.50 -9.69
CA LYS A 66 0.77 0.98 -9.67
C LYS A 66 1.82 1.53 -8.72
N ALA A 67 1.98 0.93 -7.54
CA ALA A 67 3.02 1.31 -6.58
C ALA A 67 4.43 1.06 -7.14
N ALA A 68 4.65 -0.09 -7.81
CA ALA A 68 5.90 -0.40 -8.50
C ALA A 68 6.19 0.59 -9.63
N GLY A 69 5.16 0.99 -10.38
CA GLY A 69 5.25 2.06 -11.36
C GLY A 69 5.69 3.38 -10.74
N LEU A 70 5.14 3.74 -9.59
CA LEU A 70 5.49 4.96 -8.85
C LEU A 70 6.96 4.94 -8.38
N ILE A 71 7.45 3.80 -7.90
CA ILE A 71 8.87 3.60 -7.55
C ILE A 71 9.78 3.88 -8.76
N LYS A 72 9.41 3.41 -9.96
CA LYS A 72 10.16 3.68 -11.19
C LYS A 72 10.28 5.18 -11.47
N TRP A 73 9.20 5.93 -11.30
CA TRP A 73 9.20 7.39 -11.51
C TRP A 73 10.02 8.14 -10.46
N VAL A 74 9.97 7.70 -9.19
CA VAL A 74 10.79 8.28 -8.12
C VAL A 74 12.28 8.03 -8.39
N LEU A 75 12.67 6.81 -8.77
CA LEU A 75 14.04 6.49 -9.14
C LEU A 75 14.54 7.33 -10.33
N LEU A 76 13.68 7.55 -11.33
CA LEU A 76 14.00 8.41 -12.47
C LEU A 76 14.24 9.86 -12.04
N ALA A 77 13.39 10.41 -11.17
CA ALA A 77 13.55 11.76 -10.64
C ALA A 77 14.85 11.92 -9.85
N LEU A 78 15.19 10.94 -9.01
CA LEU A 78 16.46 10.92 -8.27
C LEU A 78 17.67 10.85 -9.21
N LEU A 79 17.59 10.05 -10.28
CA LEU A 79 18.64 9.97 -11.30
C LEU A 79 18.85 11.33 -11.99
N ILE A 80 17.77 12.02 -12.37
CA ILE A 80 17.84 13.35 -12.99
C ILE A 80 18.48 14.35 -12.04
N LEU A 81 18.08 14.37 -10.77
CA LEU A 81 18.69 15.22 -9.73
C LEU A 81 20.19 14.96 -9.58
N LEU A 82 20.59 13.69 -9.58
CA LEU A 82 21.99 13.29 -9.48
C LEU A 82 22.79 13.75 -10.69
N VAL A 83 22.25 13.59 -11.91
CA VAL A 83 22.90 14.06 -13.14
C VAL A 83 23.04 15.58 -13.15
N ILE A 84 22.00 16.32 -12.77
CA ILE A 84 22.06 17.79 -12.65
C ILE A 84 23.10 18.20 -11.61
N GLY A 85 23.09 17.58 -10.43
CA GLY A 85 24.08 17.84 -9.38
C GLY A 85 25.51 17.55 -9.81
N ALA A 86 25.72 16.49 -10.60
CA ALA A 86 27.03 16.12 -11.14
C ALA A 86 27.52 17.07 -12.25
N LEU A 87 26.60 17.63 -13.04
CA LEU A 87 26.90 18.59 -14.11
C LEU A 87 26.98 20.04 -13.60
N TYR A 88 26.45 20.34 -12.42
CA TYR A 88 26.48 21.67 -11.81
C TYR A 88 27.88 22.32 -11.75
N PRO A 89 28.97 21.58 -11.41
CA PRO A 89 30.33 22.14 -11.42
C PRO A 89 30.85 22.45 -12.84
N TYR A 90 30.31 21.79 -13.86
CA TYR A 90 30.73 21.93 -15.26
C TYR A 90 29.90 22.97 -16.04
N LEU A 91 28.77 23.38 -15.48
CA LEU A 91 27.92 24.47 -16.00
C LEU A 91 28.32 25.83 -15.41
N GLY A 92 29.27 25.86 -14.49
CA GLY A 92 29.84 27.06 -13.85
C GLY A 92 31.27 27.36 -14.29
N ALA A 93 31.49 27.52 -15.60
CA ALA A 93 32.63 28.21 -16.20
C ALA A 93 32.11 29.38 -17.05
#